data_AF-A0A2G6I9U0-F1
#
_entry.id   AF-A0A2G6I9U0-F1
#
_cell.length_a   1.000
_cell.length_b   1.000
_cell.length_c   1.000
_cell.angle_alpha   90.00
_cell.angle_beta   90.00
_cell.angle_gamma   90.00
#
_symmetry.space_group_name_H-M   'P 1'
#
loop_
_entity.id
_entity.type
_entity.pdbx_description
1 polymer ?
#
loop_
_entity_poly.entity_id
_entity_poly.type
_entity_poly.pdbx_seq_one_letter_code
_entity_poly.pdbx_strand_id
1 'polypeptide(L)' 'LHKVLMENPRMGRTEQFTEVVFDCDQPEGAIVRARITGRVQGKLTGRAI' A
#
# COMPACT_ATOMS: atom_id res chain seq x y z
N LEU A 1 4.80 -3.72 9.70
CA LEU A 1 5.40 -2.82 8.69
C LEU A 1 5.66 -3.67 7.47
N HIS A 2 5.23 -3.24 6.29
CA HIS A 2 5.36 -3.98 5.04
C HIS A 2 6.00 -3.07 4.00
N LYS A 3 6.79 -3.64 3.09
CA LYS A 3 7.20 -2.95 1.87
C LYS A 3 6.06 -3.07 0.87
N VAL A 4 5.72 -1.96 0.22
CA VAL A 4 4.64 -1.88 -0.76
C VAL A 4 5.21 -1.23 -2.01
N LEU A 5 5.15 -1.94 -3.13
CA LEU A 5 5.45 -1.37 -4.44
C LEU A 5 4.22 -0.58 -4.90
N MET A 6 4.37 0.72 -5.11
CA MET A 6 3.30 1.59 -5.58
C MET A 6 3.07 1.39 -7.08
N GLU A 7 1.84 1.01 -7.47
CA GLU A 7 1.45 0.78 -8.86
C GLU A 7 0.60 1.93 -9.41
N ASN A 8 0.05 2.77 -8.54
CA ASN A 8 -0.50 4.08 -8.84
C ASN A 8 -0.45 4.93 -7.55
N PRO A 9 -0.85 6.22 -7.58
CA PRO A 9 -0.71 7.11 -6.43
C PRO A 9 -1.39 6.62 -5.14
N ARG A 10 -2.46 5.82 -5.21
CA ARG A 10 -3.24 5.40 -4.02
C ARG A 10 -3.30 3.91 -3.80
N MET A 11 -2.59 3.12 -4.60
CA MET A 11 -2.60 1.67 -4.53
C MET A 11 -1.24 1.09 -4.87
N GLY A 12 -0.83 0.10 -4.08
CA GLY A 12 0.32 -0.72 -4.37
C GLY A 12 0.12 -2.16 -3.91
N ARG A 13 1.11 -3.01 -4.15
CA ARG A 13 1.10 -4.40 -3.67
C ARG A 13 2.25 -4.68 -2.70
N THR A 14 1.96 -5.48 -1.68
CA THR A 14 2.99 -6.02 -0.79
C THR A 14 3.89 -7.02 -1.53
N GLU A 15 4.99 -7.43 -0.90
CA GLU A 15 5.85 -8.53 -1.38
C GLU A 15 5.08 -9.87 -1.55
N GLN A 16 3.96 -10.03 -0.85
CA GLN A 16 3.02 -11.15 -0.95
C GLN A 16 1.91 -10.91 -2.00
N PHE A 17 2.07 -9.90 -2.86
CA PHE A 17 1.14 -9.52 -3.92
C PHE A 17 -0.26 -9.12 -3.44
N THR A 18 -0.43 -8.76 -2.16
CA THR A 18 -1.72 -8.28 -1.64
C THR A 18 -1.85 -6.77 -1.91
N GLU A 19 -2.98 -6.35 -2.48
CA GLU A 19 -3.26 -4.92 -2.71
C GLU A 19 -3.40 -4.14 -1.40
N VAL A 20 -2.84 -2.93 -1.38
CA VAL A 20 -2.90 -1.98 -0.28
C VAL A 20 -3.37 -0.64 -0.83
N VAL A 21 -4.42 -0.10 -0.23
CA VAL A 21 -4.98 1.24 -0.55
C VAL A 21 -4.51 2.26 0.49
N PHE A 22 -4.16 3.44 0.02
CA PHE A 22 -3.71 4.57 0.83
C PHE A 22 -4.70 5.74 0.75
N ASP A 23 -4.79 6.52 1.82
CA ASP A 23 -5.61 7.73 1.94
C ASP A 23 -4.92 8.99 1.38
N CYS A 24 -3.60 8.93 1.17
CA CYS A 24 -2.78 9.99 0.59
C CYS A 24 -1.92 9.44 -0.55
N ASP A 25 -1.68 10.28 -1.55
CA ASP A 25 -0.87 9.92 -2.72
C ASP A 25 0.57 9.58 -2.31
N GLN A 26 1.09 8.48 -2.85
CA GLN A 26 2.48 8.05 -2.75
C GLN A 26 3.12 8.08 -4.14
N PRO A 27 4.45 8.24 -4.25
CA PRO A 27 5.13 8.19 -5.54
C PRO A 27 4.94 6.82 -6.22
N GLU A 28 4.39 6.82 -7.43
CA GLU A 28 4.25 5.62 -8.26
C GLU A 28 5.64 5.03 -8.59
N GLY A 29 5.74 3.70 -8.65
CA GLY A 29 6.98 2.98 -8.89
C GLY A 29 7.92 2.89 -7.69
N ALA A 30 7.67 3.64 -6.60
CA ALA A 30 8.46 3.55 -5.39
C ALA A 30 8.06 2.35 -4.53
N ILE A 31 9.03 1.83 -3.77
CA ILE A 31 8.76 0.90 -2.67
C ILE A 31 8.68 1.71 -1.38
N VAL A 32 7.48 1.83 -0.82
CA VAL A 32 7.24 2.55 0.45
C VAL A 32 7.15 1.56 1.61
N ARG A 33 7.46 2.02 2.84
CA ARG A 33 7.15 1.26 4.05
C ARG A 33 5.76 1.67 4.53
N ALA A 34 4.89 0.70 4.73
CA ALA A 34 3.52 0.94 5.17
C ALA A 34 3.20 0.19 6.47
N ARG A 35 2.44 0.84 7.35
CA ARG A 35 1.72 0.16 8.43
C ARG A 35 0.33 -0.19 7.90
N ILE A 36 -0.01 -1.48 7.93
CA ILE A 36 -1.36 -1.93 7.62
C ILE A 36 -2.28 -1.58 8.79
N THR A 37 -3.39 -0.92 8.47
CA THR A 37 -4.35 -0.38 9.44
C THR A 37 -5.68 -1.14 9.44
N GLY A 38 -5.95 -1.93 8.41
CA GLY A 38 -7.22 -2.63 8.25
C GLY A 38 -7.33 -3.39 6.92
N ARG A 39 -8.55 -3.87 6.63
CA ARG A 39 -8.91 -4.57 5.40
C ARG A 39 -10.32 -4.18 4.96
N VAL A 40 -10.52 -4.02 3.65
CA VAL A 40 -11.83 -3.73 3.05
C VAL A 40 -11.92 -4.38 1.67
N GLN A 41 -13.01 -5.10 1.39
CA GLN A 41 -13.28 -5.71 0.07
C GLN A 41 -12.09 -6.51 -0.52
N GLY A 42 -11.40 -7.30 0.31
CA GLY A 42 -10.26 -8.12 -0.12
C GLY A 42 -8.92 -7.37 -0.24
N LYS A 43 -8.90 -6.06 0.01
CA LYS A 43 -7.69 -5.22 0.00
C LYS A 43 -7.27 -4.86 1.42
N LEU A 44 -6.00 -4.50 1.61
CA LEU A 44 -5.51 -3.90 2.85
C LEU A 44 -5.68 -2.38 2.80
N THR A 45 -5.87 -1.74 3.95
CA THR A 45 -5.67 -0.29 4.09
C THR A 45 -4.34 -0.03 4.76
N GLY A 46 -3.61 0.99 4.30
CA GLY A 46 -2.27 1.29 4.78
C GLY A 46 -2.02 2.77 4.99
N ARG A 47 -1.08 3.08 5.89
CA ARG A 47 -0.47 4.41 6.02
C ARG A 47 1.02 4.29 5.75
N ALA A 48 1.52 5.08 4.80
CA ALA A 48 2.95 5.17 4.51
C ALA A 48 3.71 5.84 5.67
N ILE A 49 4.94 5.39 5.89
CA ILE A 49 5.86 5.85 6.95
C ILE A 49 7.20 6.17 6.32
#